data_AF-A0A975XZL9-F1
#
_entry.id   AF-A0A975XZL9-F1
#
_cell.length_a   1.000
_cell.length_b   1.000
_cell.length_c   1.000
_cell.angle_alpha   90.00
_cell.angle_beta   90.00
_cell.angle_gamma   90.00
#
_symmetry.space_group_name_H-M   'P 1'
#
loop_
_entity.id
_entity.type
_entity.pdbx_description
1 polymer ?
#
loop_
_entity_poly.entity_id
_entity_poly.type
_entity_poly.pdbx_seq_one_letter_code
_entity_poly.pdbx_strand_id
1 'polypeptide(L)' 'MFATESQPVIGIGERGRRWMVSRCLTGWRLEFRDVGDQTATYAGTFGSLESAMAEAAR' A
#
# COMPACT_ATOMS: atom_id res chain seq x y z
N MET A 1 -12.78 -8.35 21.89
CA MET A 1 -11.87 -9.23 21.14
C MET A 1 -11.17 -8.36 20.13
N PHE A 2 -9.85 -8.27 20.22
CA PHE A 2 -9.00 -7.23 19.62
C PHE A 2 -9.10 -7.22 18.10
N ALA A 3 -9.36 -6.05 17.51
CA ALA A 3 -8.99 -5.83 16.13
C ALA A 3 -7.48 -6.03 16.07
N THR A 4 -7.02 -7.11 15.43
CA THR A 4 -5.64 -7.16 15.00
C THR A 4 -5.52 -6.05 13.97
N GLU A 5 -5.12 -4.86 14.42
CA GLU A 5 -4.79 -3.73 13.56
C GLU A 5 -3.68 -4.23 12.65
N SER A 6 -4.05 -4.71 11.47
CA SER A 6 -3.12 -5.10 10.44
C SER A 6 -2.39 -3.83 10.06
N GLN A 7 -1.22 -3.63 10.69
CA GLN A 7 -0.44 -2.42 10.50
C GLN A 7 -0.18 -2.26 9.00
N PRO A 8 -0.28 -1.03 8.48
CA PRO A 8 0.03 -0.79 7.08
C PRO A 8 1.48 -1.19 6.81
N VAL A 9 1.68 -1.93 5.71
CA VAL A 9 3.01 -2.31 5.24
C VAL A 9 3.52 -1.17 4.38
N ILE A 10 4.71 -0.65 4.69
CA ILE A 10 5.35 0.42 3.91
C ILE A 10 6.58 -0.13 3.20
N GLY A 11 6.87 0.41 2.02
CA GLY A 11 8.07 0.05 1.28
C GLY A 11 8.50 1.14 0.32
N ILE A 12 9.61 0.86 -0.35
CA ILE A 12 10.16 1.69 -1.42
C ILE A 12 10.06 0.85 -2.70
N GLY A 13 9.33 1.36 -3.68
CA GLY A 13 9.18 0.76 -5.00
C GLY A 13 10.23 1.29 -5.97
N GLU A 14 10.04 0.99 -7.25
CA GLU A 14 10.97 1.45 -8.28
C GLU A 14 11.13 2.97 -8.28
N ARG A 15 12.36 3.42 -8.61
CA ARG A 15 12.74 4.85 -8.67
C ARG A 15 12.64 5.60 -7.33
N GLY A 16 12.60 4.88 -6.21
CA GLY A 16 12.58 5.49 -4.87
C GLY A 16 11.20 5.98 -4.42
N ARG A 17 10.13 5.64 -5.16
CA ARG A 17 8.75 5.98 -4.78
C ARG A 17 8.37 5.22 -3.52
N ARG A 18 7.91 5.90 -2.48
CA ARG A 18 7.41 5.19 -1.30
C ARG A 18 6.01 4.69 -1.60
N TRP A 19 5.67 3.54 -1.04
CA TRP A 19 4.33 2.99 -1.12
C TRP A 19 3.87 2.50 0.24
N MET A 20 2.56 2.39 0.38
CA MET A 20 1.89 1.89 1.56
C MET A 20 0.76 0.95 1.14
N VAL A 21 0.73 -0.21 1.76
CA VAL A 21 -0.36 -1.17 1.64
C VAL A 21 -1.10 -1.25 2.96
N SER A 22 -2.38 -0.90 2.96
CA SER A 22 -3.24 -0.92 4.15
C SER A 22 -4.42 -1.87 3.97
N ARG A 23 -4.88 -2.49 5.06
CA ARG A 23 -6.05 -3.36 5.01
C ARG A 23 -7.32 -2.52 4.94
N CYS A 24 -8.23 -2.88 4.05
CA CYS A 24 -9.54 -2.25 3.88
C CYS A 24 -10.65 -3.30 3.93
N LEU A 25 -11.91 -2.85 3.98
CA LEU A 25 -13.10 -3.71 4.07
C LEU A 25 -13.13 -4.83 3.01
N THR A 26 -12.62 -4.55 1.81
CA THR A 26 -12.72 -5.44 0.65
C THR A 26 -11.38 -6.05 0.22
N GLY A 27 -10.29 -5.80 0.94
CA GLY A 27 -8.96 -6.30 0.56
C GLY A 27 -7.81 -5.43 1.06
N TRP A 28 -6.81 -5.23 0.20
CA TRP A 28 -5.58 -4.50 0.49
C TRP A 28 -5.43 -3.31 -0.45
N ARG A 29 -5.49 -2.10 0.11
CA ARG A 29 -5.35 -0.84 -0.62
C ARG A 29 -3.87 -0.52 -0.79
N LEU A 30 -3.44 -0.21 -2.01
CA LEU A 30 -2.11 0.30 -2.33
C LEU A 30 -2.17 1.81 -2.62
N GLU A 31 -1.27 2.55 -1.98
CA GLU A 31 -1.11 3.99 -2.14
C GLU A 31 0.36 4.33 -2.35
N PHE A 32 0.68 5.13 -3.38
CA PHE A 32 2.01 5.68 -3.59
C PHE A 32 2.14 7.03 -2.90
N ARG A 33 3.26 7.26 -2.23
CA ARG A 33 3.65 8.52 -1.61
C ARG A 33 4.98 8.96 -2.20
N ASP A 34 4.90 9.89 -3.13
CA ASP A 34 6.10 10.44 -3.75
C ASP A 34 6.82 11.39 -2.80
N VAL A 35 8.15 11.41 -2.89
CA VAL A 35 8.96 12.31 -2.07
C VAL A 35 8.72 13.74 -2.56
N GLY A 36 8.06 14.54 -1.72
CA GLY A 36 7.68 15.92 -2.03
C GLY A 36 6.19 16.10 -2.33
N ASP A 37 5.44 15.00 -2.49
CA ASP A 37 3.99 15.06 -2.63
C ASP A 37 3.32 14.80 -1.27
N GLN A 38 2.47 15.74 -0.84
CA GLN A 38 1.67 15.56 0.37
C GLN A 38 0.48 14.63 0.12
N THR A 39 0.15 14.38 -1.15
CA THR A 39 -0.99 13.56 -1.53
C THR A 39 -0.56 12.14 -1.88
N ALA A 40 -1.27 11.18 -1.30
CA ALA A 40 -1.11 9.78 -1.66
C ALA A 40 -1.87 9.51 -2.96
N THR A 41 -1.21 8.89 -3.94
CA THR A 41 -1.86 8.45 -5.18
C THR A 41 -2.41 7.03 -4.97
N TYR A 42 -3.72 6.88 -5.07
CA TYR A 42 -4.38 5.57 -4.97
C TYR A 42 -4.09 4.74 -6.23
N ALA A 43 -3.47 3.58 -6.04
CA ALA A 43 -3.12 2.67 -7.13
C ALA A 43 -4.17 1.58 -7.37
N GLY A 44 -4.89 1.18 -6.31
CA GLY A 44 -5.89 0.11 -6.41
C GLY A 44 -6.14 -0.62 -5.09
N THR A 45 -7.08 -1.58 -5.15
CA THR A 45 -7.38 -2.52 -4.06
C THR A 45 -7.20 -3.94 -4.58
N PHE A 46 -6.46 -4.75 -3.84
CA PHE A 46 -6.06 -6.11 -4.23
C PHE A 46 -6.65 -7.14 -3.26
N GLY A 47 -6.90 -8.36 -3.75
CA GLY A 47 -7.45 -9.45 -2.93
C GLY A 47 -6.48 -9.97 -1.86
N SER A 48 -5.17 -9.72 -2.02
CA SER A 48 -4.12 -10.16 -1.09
C SER A 48 -3.03 -9.10 -0.92
N LEU A 49 -2.32 -9.17 0.21
CA LEU A 49 -1.16 -8.31 0.49
C LEU A 49 -0.05 -8.56 -0.54
N GLU A 50 0.19 -9.81 -0.89
CA GLU A 50 1.21 -10.20 -1.87
C GLU A 50 0.96 -9.57 -3.25
N SER A 51 -0.29 -9.57 -3.74
CA SER A 51 -0.62 -8.92 -5.01
C SER A 51 -0.45 -7.40 -4.95
N ALA A 52 -0.79 -6.77 -3.83
CA ALA A 52 -0.57 -5.33 -3.65
C ALA A 52 0.93 -4.99 -3.62
N MET A 53 1.75 -5.80 -2.95
CA MET A 53 3.21 -5.61 -2.92
C MET A 53 3.85 -5.89 -4.27
N ALA A 54 3.37 -6.90 -5.02
CA ALA A 54 3.85 -7.19 -6.36
C ALA A 54 3.57 -6.03 -7.32
N GLU A 55 2.38 -5.42 -7.24
CA GLU A 55 2.07 -4.22 -8.03
C GLU A 55 2.92 -3.02 -7.59
N ALA A 56 3.22 -2.89 -6.30
CA ALA A 56 4.07 -1.81 -5.79
C ALA A 56 5.55 -1.93 -6.22
N ALA A 57 5.99 -3.14 -6.56
CA ALA A 57 7.34 -3.45 -7.01
C ALA A 57 7.51 -3.42 -8.54
N ARG A 58 6.41 -3.23 -9.27
CA ARG A 58 6.40 -3.10 -10.73
C ARG A 58 6.79 -1.68 -11.18
#